data_AF-A0A3D4YN67-F1
#
_entry.id   AF-A0A3D4YN67-F1
#
_cell.length_a   1.000
_cell.length_b   1.000
_cell.length_c   1.000
_cell.angle_alpha   90.00
_cell.angle_beta   90.00
_cell.angle_gamma   90.00
#
_symmetry.space_group_name_H-M   'P 1'
#
loop_
_entity.id
_entity.type
_entity.pdbx_description
1 polymer ?
#
loop_
_entity_poly.entity_id
_entity_poly.type
_entity_poly.pdbx_seq_one_letter_code
_entity_poly.pdbx_strand_id
1 'polypeptide(L)' 'DSGPGIAPADIEHLFDDFWQARRNDHRGVGLGLAIAKGVVEAHGGMIWCDSAP' A
#
# COMPACT_ATOMS: atom_id res chain seq x y z
N ASP A 1 -10.61 -10.31 -0.57
CA ASP A 1 -9.55 -10.79 -1.46
C ASP A 1 -9.23 -12.24 -1.11
N SER A 2 -8.76 -13.04 -2.07
CA SER A 2 -8.31 -14.44 -1.86
C SER A 2 -6.84 -14.62 -2.24
N GLY A 3 -6.12 -13.50 -2.41
CA GLY A 3 -4.68 -13.49 -2.61
C GLY A 3 -3.90 -13.87 -1.35
N PRO A 4 -2.55 -13.90 -1.45
CA PRO A 4 -1.66 -14.35 -0.37
C PRO A 4 -1.55 -13.39 0.83
N GLY A 5 -2.41 -12.38 0.91
CA GLY A 5 -2.32 -11.33 1.93
C GLY A 5 -1.06 -10.46 1.83
N ILE A 6 -0.90 -9.60 2.83
CA ILE A 6 0.27 -8.74 3.05
C ILE A 6 0.86 -9.11 4.41
N ALA A 7 2.19 -9.24 4.49
CA ALA A 7 2.85 -9.52 5.76
C ALA A 7 2.64 -8.34 6.73
N PRO A 8 2.45 -8.58 8.04
CA PRO A 8 2.21 -7.49 8.99
C PRO A 8 3.31 -6.42 9.00
N ALA A 9 4.57 -6.82 8.80
CA ALA A 9 5.71 -5.91 8.73
C ALA A 9 5.68 -4.97 7.51
N ASP A 10 4.97 -5.36 6.45
CA ASP A 10 4.86 -4.60 5.22
C ASP A 10 3.71 -3.59 5.26
N ILE A 11 2.73 -3.76 6.17
CA ILE A 11 1.55 -2.89 6.28
C ILE A 11 1.95 -1.45 6.63
N GLU A 12 2.95 -1.27 7.50
CA GLU A 12 3.42 0.06 7.92
C GLU A 12 4.02 0.86 6.75
N HIS A 13 4.60 0.18 5.77
CA HIS A 13 5.27 0.79 4.61
C HIS A 13 4.39 0.86 3.37
N LEU A 14 3.19 0.31 3.42
CA LEU A 14 2.32 0.12 2.25
C LEU A 14 1.95 1.42 1.53
N PHE A 15 1.95 2.54 2.26
CA PHE A 15 1.64 3.87 1.75
C PHE A 15 2.88 4.76 1.52
N ASP A 16 4.09 4.19 1.67
CA ASP A 16 5.33 4.93 1.41
C ASP A 16 5.56 5.09 -0.09
N ASP A 17 6.13 6.23 -0.48
CA ASP A 17 6.49 6.49 -1.87
C ASP A 17 7.55 5.48 -2.36
N PHE A 18 7.34 4.95 -3.56
CA PHE A 18 8.21 3.98 -4.23
C PHE A 18 8.35 2.61 -3.54
N TRP A 19 7.49 2.31 -2.56
CA TRP A 19 7.57 1.04 -1.84
C TRP A 19 6.89 -0.11 -2.60
N GLN A 20 7.51 -1.29 -2.56
CA GLN A 20 6.98 -2.53 -3.17
C GLN A 20 7.23 -3.73 -2.25
N ALA A 21 6.19 -4.51 -1.97
CA ALA A 21 6.31 -5.76 -1.21
C ALA A 21 7.23 -6.79 -1.89
N ARG A 22 7.25 -6.80 -3.23
CA ARG A 22 8.15 -7.63 -4.03
C ARG A 22 9.17 -6.75 -4.74
N ARG A 23 10.45 -6.92 -4.42
CA ARG A 23 11.54 -6.26 -5.13
C ARG A 23 11.50 -6.68 -6.62
N ASN A 24 11.60 -5.69 -7.52
CA ASN A 24 11.53 -5.84 -8.98
C ASN A 24 10.18 -6.31 -9.54
N ASP A 25 9.05 -5.91 -8.93
CA ASP A 25 7.78 -6.03 -9.63
C ASP A 25 7.72 -5.01 -10.78
N HIS A 26 7.92 -5.48 -12.02
CA HIS A 26 7.91 -4.65 -13.22
C HIS A 26 6.52 -4.07 -13.57
N ARG A 27 5.47 -4.40 -12.81
CA ARG A 27 4.10 -3.90 -13.06
C ARG A 27 3.86 -2.48 -12.58
N GLY A 28 4.76 -1.91 -11.78
CA GLY A 28 4.65 -0.53 -11.30
C GLY A 28 5.86 -0.09 -10.51
N VAL A 29 5.84 1.15 -10.00
CA VAL A 29 6.94 1.73 -9.22
C VAL A 29 6.57 1.95 -7.74
N GLY A 30 5.42 1.45 -7.27
CA GLY A 30 5.03 1.60 -5.86
C GLY A 30 4.39 2.94 -5.49
N LEU A 31 3.85 3.69 -6.45
CA LEU A 31 3.23 5.01 -6.18
C LEU A 31 1.70 4.97 -5.97
N GLY A 32 1.03 3.89 -6.38
CA GLY A 32 -0.44 3.87 -6.42
C GLY A 32 -1.11 4.11 -5.05
N LEU A 33 -0.61 3.45 -4.00
CA LEU A 33 -1.16 3.58 -2.66
C LEU A 33 -0.75 4.89 -1.97
N ALA A 34 0.47 5.38 -2.23
CA ALA A 34 0.90 6.68 -1.75
C ALA A 34 0.02 7.83 -2.32
N ILE A 35 -0.29 7.78 -3.62
CA ILE A 35 -1.23 8.73 -4.25
C ILE A 35 -2.63 8.60 -3.62
N ALA A 36 -3.13 7.38 -3.43
CA ALA A 36 -4.44 7.16 -2.81
C ALA A 36 -4.52 7.74 -1.40
N LYS A 37 -3.47 7.57 -0.58
CA LYS A 37 -3.35 8.19 0.74
C LYS A 37 -3.42 9.71 0.65
N GLY A 38 -2.63 10.33 -0.22
CA GLY A 38 -2.64 11.78 -0.41
C GLY A 38 -4.01 12.32 -0.83
N VAL A 39 -4.73 11.61 -1.72
CA VAL A 39 -6.10 11.97 -2.10
C VAL A 39 -7.06 11.86 -0.92
N VAL A 40 -7.05 10.76 -0.18
CA VAL A 40 -7.95 10.55 0.97
C VAL A 40 -7.70 11.60 2.06
N GLU A 41 -6.44 11.87 2.40
CA GLU A 41 -6.05 12.88 3.40
C GLU A 41 -6.41 14.30 2.97
N ALA A 42 -6.25 14.63 1.68
CA ALA A 42 -6.67 15.94 1.14
C ALA A 42 -8.18 16.19 1.26
N HIS A 43 -8.99 15.13 1.35
CA HIS A 43 -10.43 15.19 1.57
C HIS A 43 -10.81 15.06 3.06
N GLY A 44 -9.84 15.05 3.97
CA GLY A 44 -10.08 14.89 5.41
C GLY A 44 -10.47 13.47 5.84
N GLY A 45 -10.24 12.48 4.97
CA GLY A 45 -10.50 11.07 5.26
C GLY A 45 -9.30 10.35 5.89
N MET A 46 -9.51 9.07 6.18
CA MET A 46 -8.49 8.16 6.67
C MET A 46 -8.53 6.87 5.85
N ILE A 47 -7.35 6.33 5.52
CA ILE A 47 -7.19 5.05 4.83
C ILE A 47 -6.35 4.11 5.69
N TRP A 48 -6.70 2.83 5.71
CA TRP A 48 -5.96 1.78 6.39
C TRP A 48 -6.06 0.48 5.59
N CYS A 49 -5.14 -0.44 5.86
CA CYS A 49 -5.16 -1.80 5.31
C CYS A 49 -5.33 -2.80 6.45
N ASP A 50 -6.26 -3.72 6.29
CA ASP A 50 -6.41 -4.90 7.13
C ASP A 50 -6.16 -6.13 6.24
N SER A 51 -5.19 -6.95 6.60
CA SER A 51 -4.84 -8.16 5.86
C SER A 51 -4.64 -9.31 6.83
N ALA A 52 -5.40 -10.39 6.61
CA ALA A 52 -5.05 -11.70 7.13
C ALA A 52 -3.99 -12.33 6.20
N PRO A 53 -2.97 -13.02 6.73
CA PRO A 53 -2.05 -13.85 5.94
C PRO A 53 -2.75 -15.02 5.23
#